data_AF-A0A8J7DSF8-F1
#
_entry.id   AF-A0A8J7DSF8-F1
#
_cell.length_a   1.000
_cell.length_b   1.000
_cell.length_c   1.000
_cell.angle_alpha   90.00
_cell.angle_beta   90.00
_cell.angle_gamma   90.00
#
_symmetry.space_group_name_H-M   'P 1'
#
loop_
_entity.id
_entity.type
_entity.pdbx_description
1 polymer ?
#
loop_
_entity_poly.entity_id
_entity_poly.type
_entity_poly.pdbx_seq_one_letter_code
_entity_poly.pdbx_strand_id
1 'polypeptide(L)'
;MRVPIGNLGKLMVSLGIVLAVGALPAQAQSDRQVAALVEALRQAAPQTGQANDGLYSDWQIMPANIPRWSRSCLGRELSPSEFEASPDAARSVVTCVMRDVLQDEYEASGNDEILAVRRSAAWWMRGDPSQYNNSEIADYVQRVVAAYESQGAATAAATPQASPPAQQPPQSSEFDRYMAAGYEATNQRDYETALLYFQRALDERPSDSYAQQAIQNVEQYRTGTPDDASGRPSQPNSQ
;
A
#
# COMPACT_ATOMS: atom_id res chain seq x y z
N MET A 1 15.43 74.14 16.27
CA MET A 1 16.34 74.67 15.23
C MET A 1 16.22 73.79 13.98
N ARG A 2 16.31 74.41 12.80
CA ARG A 2 16.05 73.88 11.44
C ARG A 2 17.06 72.82 10.95
N VAL A 3 16.59 71.98 10.03
CA VAL A 3 17.27 70.93 9.22
C VAL A 3 18.20 71.55 8.16
N PRO A 4 19.14 70.79 7.55
CA PRO A 4 18.91 70.43 6.14
C PRO A 4 19.30 69.00 5.71
N ILE A 5 18.68 68.64 4.59
CA ILE A 5 18.68 67.40 3.79
C ILE A 5 19.98 67.28 2.98
N GLY A 6 20.43 66.06 2.65
CA GLY A 6 21.52 65.89 1.67
C GLY A 6 21.97 64.47 1.28
N ASN A 7 21.18 63.83 0.42
CA ASN A 7 21.61 63.06 -0.76
C ASN A 7 21.76 61.53 -0.76
N LEU A 8 21.20 61.01 -1.85
CA LEU A 8 21.04 59.66 -2.38
C LEU A 8 22.38 58.96 -2.67
N GLY A 9 22.52 57.72 -2.20
CA GLY A 9 23.47 56.74 -2.71
C GLY A 9 22.72 55.47 -3.09
N LYS A 10 22.49 55.25 -4.38
CA LYS A 10 22.01 53.99 -4.95
C LYS A 10 22.94 52.85 -4.52
N LEU A 11 22.42 51.80 -3.89
CA LEU A 11 23.05 50.49 -3.92
C LEU A 11 22.03 49.45 -4.41
N MET A 12 22.52 48.62 -5.33
CA MET A 12 21.74 47.72 -6.16
C MET A 12 20.91 46.72 -5.35
N VAL A 13 19.65 46.58 -5.75
CA VAL A 13 18.88 45.36 -5.52
C VAL A 13 19.54 44.25 -6.35
N SER A 14 20.54 43.58 -5.77
CA SER A 14 20.92 42.26 -6.23
C SER A 14 19.80 41.31 -5.83
N LEU A 15 18.87 41.10 -6.76
CA LEU A 15 17.86 40.05 -6.70
C LEU A 15 18.59 38.71 -6.82
N GLY A 16 19.17 38.25 -5.71
CA GLY A 16 19.62 36.88 -5.58
C GLY A 16 18.37 36.01 -5.56
N ILE A 17 17.93 35.54 -6.72
CA ILE A 17 16.99 34.42 -6.81
C ILE A 17 17.77 33.21 -6.32
N VAL A 18 17.71 32.97 -5.02
CA VAL A 18 18.01 31.65 -4.48
C VAL A 18 16.90 30.75 -4.99
N LEU A 19 17.20 29.96 -6.03
CA LEU A 19 16.42 28.77 -6.35
C LEU A 19 16.56 27.83 -5.16
N ALA A 20 15.71 28.01 -4.15
CA ALA A 20 15.50 27.01 -3.13
C ALA A 20 14.81 25.83 -3.82
N VAL A 21 15.62 24.91 -4.35
CA VAL A 21 15.15 23.55 -4.63
C VAL A 21 14.78 23.00 -3.25
N GLY A 22 13.50 23.07 -2.91
CA GLY A 22 13.00 22.62 -1.62
C GLY A 22 13.25 21.13 -1.49
N ALA A 23 14.28 20.75 -0.73
CA ALA A 23 14.39 19.39 -0.24
C ALA A 23 13.15 19.12 0.60
N LEU A 24 12.36 18.12 0.22
CA LEU A 24 11.24 17.67 1.02
C LEU A 24 11.76 17.30 2.42
N PRO A 25 10.98 17.53 3.49
CA PRO A 25 11.39 17.07 4.81
C PRO A 25 11.59 15.55 4.77
N ALA A 26 12.68 15.05 5.36
CA ALA A 26 13.05 13.63 5.31
C ALA A 26 11.91 12.69 5.73
N GLN A 27 11.07 13.11 6.68
CA GLN A 27 9.88 12.37 7.13
C GLN A 27 8.81 12.20 6.04
N ALA A 28 8.65 13.20 5.17
CA ALA A 28 7.72 13.11 4.03
C ALA A 28 8.30 12.28 2.87
N GLN A 29 9.61 12.09 2.83
CA GLN A 29 10.24 11.16 1.89
C GLN A 29 10.02 9.72 2.35
N SER A 30 10.26 9.42 3.63
CA SER A 30 10.03 8.08 4.18
C SER A 30 8.57 7.63 4.07
N ASP A 31 7.59 8.51 4.34
CA ASP A 31 6.17 8.13 4.20
C ASP A 31 5.77 7.82 2.75
N ARG A 32 6.35 8.53 1.77
CA ARG A 32 6.14 8.23 0.35
C ARG A 32 6.76 6.91 -0.05
N GLN A 33 7.97 6.63 0.43
CA GLN A 33 8.69 5.38 0.15
C GLN A 33 7.94 4.18 0.75
N VAL A 34 7.45 4.29 1.98
CA VAL A 34 6.61 3.24 2.59
C VAL A 34 5.32 3.04 1.79
N ALA A 35 4.61 4.12 1.43
CA ALA A 35 3.38 4.01 0.65
C ALA A 35 3.62 3.36 -0.73
N ALA A 36 4.71 3.70 -1.40
CA ALA A 36 5.08 3.13 -2.69
C ALA A 36 5.46 1.64 -2.58
N LEU A 37 6.17 1.25 -1.52
CA LEU A 37 6.50 -0.14 -1.24
C LEU A 37 5.24 -0.96 -0.96
N VAL A 38 4.34 -0.45 -0.12
CA VAL A 38 3.06 -1.12 0.18
C VAL A 38 2.27 -1.35 -1.10
N GLU A 39 2.19 -0.35 -1.98
CA GLU A 39 1.49 -0.50 -3.26
C GLU A 39 2.21 -1.47 -4.21
N ALA A 40 3.54 -1.47 -4.23
CA ALA A 40 4.32 -2.41 -5.03
C ALA A 40 4.11 -3.87 -4.58
N LEU A 41 4.06 -4.12 -3.26
CA LEU A 41 3.75 -5.43 -2.70
C LEU A 41 2.36 -5.89 -3.11
N ARG A 42 1.36 -4.99 -3.08
CA ARG A 42 -0.01 -5.26 -3.53
C ARG A 42 -0.01 -5.73 -4.98
N GLN A 43 0.58 -4.94 -5.88
CA GLN A 43 0.59 -5.23 -7.32
C GLN A 43 1.37 -6.50 -7.68
N ALA A 44 2.41 -6.84 -6.90
CA ALA A 44 3.21 -8.03 -7.13
C ALA A 44 2.62 -9.31 -6.53
N ALA A 45 1.61 -9.18 -5.65
CA ALA A 45 0.94 -10.29 -4.98
C ALA A 45 0.41 -11.29 -6.03
N PRO A 46 0.86 -12.56 -6.01
CA PRO A 46 0.40 -13.58 -6.95
C PRO A 46 -1.11 -13.77 -6.91
N GLN A 47 -1.79 -13.48 -8.00
CA GLN A 47 -3.22 -13.76 -8.11
C GLN A 47 -3.38 -15.28 -8.23
N THR A 48 -3.70 -15.95 -7.13
CA THR A 48 -3.83 -17.41 -7.10
C THR A 48 -5.02 -17.90 -7.94
N GLY A 49 -5.98 -17.01 -8.22
CA GLY A 49 -7.20 -17.34 -8.97
C GLY A 49 -8.04 -18.40 -8.27
N GLN A 50 -7.73 -18.69 -7.00
CA GLN A 50 -8.43 -19.67 -6.19
C GLN A 50 -9.16 -18.95 -5.08
N ALA A 51 -10.48 -19.11 -5.05
CA ALA A 51 -11.26 -18.85 -3.87
C ALA A 51 -10.65 -19.66 -2.70
N ASN A 52 -10.38 -18.99 -1.57
CA ASN A 52 -9.79 -19.62 -0.38
C ASN A 52 -8.37 -20.17 -0.56
N ASP A 53 -7.47 -19.42 -1.20
CA ASP A 53 -6.03 -19.68 -1.15
C ASP A 53 -5.44 -19.58 0.28
N GLY A 54 -6.28 -19.24 1.27
CA GLY A 54 -5.93 -19.13 2.67
C GLY A 54 -5.23 -17.81 2.99
N LEU A 55 -5.23 -16.84 2.07
CA LEU A 55 -4.61 -15.54 2.20
C LEU A 55 -5.68 -14.44 2.16
N TYR A 56 -5.39 -13.33 2.81
CA TYR A 56 -6.37 -12.27 3.07
C TYR A 56 -5.87 -10.92 2.60
N SER A 57 -6.79 -10.09 2.11
CA SER A 57 -6.63 -8.79 1.46
C SER A 57 -5.85 -8.84 0.15
N ASP A 58 -5.81 -7.71 -0.54
CA ASP A 58 -5.00 -7.52 -1.75
C ASP A 58 -3.50 -7.80 -1.57
N TRP A 59 -3.02 -7.81 -0.32
CA TRP A 59 -1.62 -8.08 0.04
C TRP A 59 -1.34 -9.56 0.36
N GLN A 60 -2.35 -10.42 0.34
CA GLN A 60 -2.22 -11.86 0.58
C GLN A 60 -1.57 -12.22 1.92
N ILE A 61 -2.13 -11.70 2.99
CA ILE A 61 -1.65 -11.90 4.37
C ILE A 61 -2.09 -13.27 4.87
N MET A 62 -1.15 -14.01 5.48
CA MET A 62 -1.49 -15.23 6.21
C MET A 62 -2.39 -14.92 7.42
N PRO A 63 -3.45 -15.70 7.68
CA PRO A 63 -4.42 -15.44 8.74
C PRO A 63 -3.79 -15.37 10.13
N ALA A 64 -2.72 -16.15 10.36
CA ALA A 64 -1.99 -16.17 11.63
C ALA A 64 -1.32 -14.84 11.98
N ASN A 65 -0.99 -14.01 10.98
CA ASN A 65 -0.32 -12.72 11.19
C ASN A 65 -1.32 -11.62 11.59
N ILE A 66 -2.56 -11.71 11.11
CA ILE A 66 -3.56 -10.65 11.16
C ILE A 66 -3.85 -10.17 12.59
N PRO A 67 -4.14 -11.05 13.58
CA PRO A 67 -4.44 -10.58 14.94
C PRO A 67 -3.26 -9.83 15.57
N ARG A 68 -2.05 -10.39 15.45
CA ARG A 68 -0.85 -9.79 16.06
C ARG A 68 -0.50 -8.43 15.42
N TRP A 69 -0.53 -8.35 14.10
CA TRP A 69 -0.20 -7.12 13.37
C TRP A 69 -1.24 -6.02 13.62
N SER A 70 -2.53 -6.37 13.54
CA SER A 70 -3.61 -5.41 13.83
C SER A 70 -3.59 -4.91 15.27
N ARG A 71 -3.32 -5.78 16.26
CA ARG A 71 -3.15 -5.34 17.66
C ARG A 71 -2.03 -4.31 17.81
N SER A 72 -0.91 -4.54 17.15
CA SER A 72 0.27 -3.68 17.24
C SER A 72 0.03 -2.33 16.54
N CYS A 73 -0.65 -2.35 15.40
CA CYS A 73 -0.81 -1.17 14.54
C CYS A 73 -2.09 -0.35 14.81
N LEU A 74 -3.16 -1.00 15.28
CA LEU A 74 -4.48 -0.39 15.49
C LEU A 74 -4.93 -0.40 16.96
N GLY A 75 -4.18 -1.07 17.84
CA GLY A 75 -4.55 -1.23 19.25
C GLY A 75 -5.65 -2.27 19.51
N ARG A 76 -6.08 -3.01 18.49
CA ARG A 76 -7.09 -4.09 18.60
C ARG A 76 -6.80 -5.22 17.63
N GLU A 77 -7.20 -6.43 17.98
CA GLU A 77 -7.14 -7.56 17.06
C GLU A 77 -8.27 -7.50 16.05
N LEU A 78 -7.91 -7.77 14.80
CA LEU A 78 -8.83 -8.13 13.72
C LEU A 78 -8.79 -9.64 13.55
N SER A 79 -9.95 -10.25 13.33
CA SER A 79 -10.04 -11.56 12.71
C SER A 79 -9.71 -11.47 11.21
N PRO A 80 -9.39 -12.60 10.55
CA PRO A 80 -9.11 -12.60 9.12
C PRO A 80 -10.27 -12.05 8.26
N SER A 81 -11.52 -12.36 8.61
CA SER A 81 -12.69 -11.83 7.90
C SER A 81 -12.93 -10.34 8.12
N GLU A 82 -12.67 -9.82 9.33
CA GLU A 82 -12.73 -8.37 9.57
C GLU A 82 -11.61 -7.61 8.84
N PHE A 83 -10.45 -8.26 8.67
CA PHE A 83 -9.33 -7.71 7.91
C PHE A 83 -9.62 -7.70 6.41
N GLU A 84 -10.15 -8.80 5.86
CA GLU A 84 -10.59 -8.89 4.47
C GLU A 84 -11.66 -7.85 4.13
N ALA A 85 -12.65 -7.72 5.00
CA ALA A 85 -13.78 -6.85 4.74
C ALA A 85 -13.36 -5.38 4.68
N SER A 86 -12.26 -4.99 5.33
CA SER A 86 -11.81 -3.60 5.45
C SER A 86 -10.46 -3.35 4.77
N PRO A 87 -10.44 -2.99 3.46
CA PRO A 87 -9.21 -2.62 2.75
C PRO A 87 -8.45 -1.49 3.42
N ASP A 88 -9.14 -0.52 4.02
CA ASP A 88 -8.50 0.58 4.74
C ASP A 88 -7.76 0.09 5.98
N ALA A 89 -8.36 -0.83 6.74
CA ALA A 89 -7.68 -1.44 7.88
C ALA A 89 -6.51 -2.32 7.42
N ALA A 90 -6.69 -3.11 6.36
CA ALA A 90 -5.64 -3.93 5.77
C ALA A 90 -4.45 -3.06 5.34
N ARG A 91 -4.70 -2.02 4.53
CA ARG A 91 -3.69 -1.06 4.10
C ARG A 91 -3.00 -0.38 5.28
N SER A 92 -3.75 0.03 6.31
CA SER A 92 -3.18 0.69 7.49
C SER A 92 -2.24 -0.23 8.25
N VAL A 93 -2.63 -1.50 8.44
CA VAL A 93 -1.79 -2.50 9.12
C VAL A 93 -0.55 -2.83 8.29
N VAL A 94 -0.69 -3.07 6.99
CA VAL A 94 0.46 -3.36 6.12
C VAL A 94 1.41 -2.16 6.05
N THR A 95 0.90 -0.94 5.96
CA THR A 95 1.70 0.29 5.99
C THR A 95 2.48 0.43 7.30
N CYS A 96 1.84 0.16 8.44
CA CYS A 96 2.48 0.17 9.74
C CYS A 96 3.62 -0.87 9.82
N VAL A 97 3.36 -2.12 9.43
CA VAL A 97 4.38 -3.18 9.44
C VAL A 97 5.54 -2.87 8.49
N MET A 98 5.23 -2.43 7.27
CA MET A 98 6.25 -2.17 6.26
C MET A 98 7.06 -0.91 6.51
N ARG A 99 6.56 0.03 7.34
CA ARG A 99 7.36 1.17 7.78
C ARG A 99 8.58 0.71 8.57
N ASP A 100 8.37 -0.15 9.56
CA ASP A 100 9.44 -0.65 10.42
C ASP A 100 10.42 -1.50 9.60
N VAL A 101 9.91 -2.42 8.77
CA VAL A 101 10.74 -3.26 7.90
C VAL A 101 11.58 -2.42 6.94
N LEU A 102 10.97 -1.47 6.22
CA LEU A 102 11.70 -0.66 5.26
C LEU A 102 12.77 0.19 5.96
N GLN A 103 12.47 0.75 7.13
CA GLN A 103 13.43 1.53 7.91
C GLN A 103 14.64 0.67 8.32
N ASP A 104 14.41 -0.51 8.89
CA ASP A 104 15.47 -1.44 9.27
C ASP A 104 16.34 -1.83 8.06
N GLU A 105 15.69 -2.09 6.91
CA GLU A 105 16.40 -2.50 5.71
C GLU A 105 17.15 -1.37 5.00
N TYR A 106 16.74 -0.10 5.19
CA TYR A 106 17.51 1.07 4.77
C TYR A 106 18.83 1.18 5.53
N GLU A 107 18.79 0.99 6.84
CA GLU A 107 20.01 1.01 7.66
C GLU A 107 20.93 -0.17 7.29
N ALA A 108 20.35 -1.37 7.16
CA ALA A 108 21.08 -2.58 6.80
C ALA A 108 21.68 -2.55 5.39
N SER A 109 21.08 -1.80 4.46
CA SER A 109 21.57 -1.65 3.08
C SER A 109 22.65 -0.57 2.92
N GLY A 110 23.02 0.15 3.99
CA GLY A 110 23.92 1.29 3.88
C GLY A 110 23.27 2.50 3.21
N ASN A 111 21.95 2.65 3.36
CA ASN A 111 21.09 3.65 2.73
C ASN A 111 20.88 3.46 1.22
N ASP A 112 21.07 2.25 0.70
CA ASP A 112 20.65 1.90 -0.67
C ASP A 112 19.15 1.57 -0.67
N GLU A 113 18.35 2.48 -1.24
CA GLU A 113 16.90 2.40 -1.34
C GLU A 113 16.42 1.16 -2.08
N ILE A 114 17.00 0.85 -3.24
CA ILE A 114 16.54 -0.26 -4.08
C ILE A 114 16.93 -1.59 -3.43
N LEU A 115 18.11 -1.65 -2.79
CA LEU A 115 18.48 -2.81 -2.00
C LEU A 115 17.56 -2.98 -0.77
N ALA A 116 17.17 -1.89 -0.09
CA ALA A 116 16.23 -1.93 1.03
C ALA A 116 14.84 -2.43 0.61
N VAL A 117 14.31 -1.95 -0.53
CA VAL A 117 13.05 -2.43 -1.13
C VAL A 117 13.14 -3.91 -1.47
N ARG A 118 14.25 -4.34 -2.08
CA ARG A 118 14.47 -5.74 -2.44
C ARG A 118 14.50 -6.66 -1.22
N ARG A 119 15.18 -6.23 -0.15
CA ARG A 119 15.27 -6.95 1.12
C ARG A 119 13.92 -6.98 1.85
N SER A 120 13.18 -5.88 1.82
CA SER A 120 11.81 -5.79 2.35
C SER A 120 10.86 -6.75 1.64
N ALA A 121 10.95 -6.89 0.31
CA ALA A 121 10.17 -7.85 -0.46
C ALA A 121 10.54 -9.32 -0.12
N ALA A 122 11.81 -9.59 0.18
CA ALA A 122 12.24 -10.91 0.62
C ALA A 122 11.72 -11.24 2.04
N TRP A 123 11.77 -10.25 2.94
CA TRP A 123 11.14 -10.36 4.26
C TRP A 123 9.64 -10.63 4.16
N TRP A 124 8.95 -9.96 3.24
CA TRP A 124 7.52 -10.20 3.00
C TRP A 124 7.20 -11.66 2.67
N MET A 125 8.00 -12.27 1.79
CA MET A 125 7.78 -13.65 1.33
C MET A 125 8.21 -14.72 2.33
N ARG A 126 9.27 -14.45 3.12
CA ARG A 126 9.98 -15.51 3.87
C ARG A 126 10.28 -15.17 5.32
N GLY A 127 10.00 -13.93 5.76
CA GLY A 127 10.40 -13.40 7.06
C GLY A 127 11.90 -13.16 7.20
N ASP A 128 12.69 -13.32 6.14
CA ASP A 128 14.15 -13.17 6.14
C ASP A 128 14.58 -12.22 5.00
N PRO A 129 15.05 -11.00 5.33
CA PRO A 129 15.38 -9.99 4.34
C PRO A 129 16.65 -10.34 3.54
N SER A 130 17.48 -11.27 4.04
CA SER A 130 18.70 -11.70 3.35
C SER A 130 18.46 -12.65 2.18
N GLN A 131 17.24 -13.20 2.06
CA GLN A 131 16.86 -14.17 1.02
C GLN A 131 16.54 -13.51 -0.33
N TYR A 132 16.85 -12.23 -0.53
CA TYR A 132 16.47 -11.48 -1.73
C TYR A 132 17.07 -11.99 -3.05
N ASN A 133 18.09 -12.86 -2.99
CA ASN A 133 18.69 -13.54 -4.14
C ASN A 133 18.25 -15.01 -4.27
N ASN A 134 17.31 -15.47 -3.44
CA ASN A 134 16.79 -16.83 -3.49
C ASN A 134 15.95 -17.02 -4.76
N SER A 135 16.26 -18.04 -5.56
CA SER A 135 15.61 -18.30 -6.84
C SER A 135 14.11 -18.62 -6.72
N GLU A 136 13.63 -19.13 -5.58
CA GLU A 136 12.22 -19.44 -5.36
C GLU A 136 11.34 -18.20 -5.29
N ILE A 137 11.88 -17.06 -4.86
CA ILE A 137 11.15 -15.80 -4.70
C ILE A 137 11.67 -14.69 -5.62
N ALA A 138 12.69 -14.96 -6.43
CA ALA A 138 13.36 -13.97 -7.25
C ALA A 138 12.38 -13.22 -8.18
N ASP A 139 11.46 -13.95 -8.82
CA ASP A 139 10.47 -13.34 -9.72
C ASP A 139 9.51 -12.41 -8.97
N TYR A 140 9.07 -12.78 -7.76
CA TYR A 140 8.24 -11.92 -6.93
C TYR A 140 9.00 -10.65 -6.53
N VAL A 141 10.21 -10.80 -6.02
CA VAL A 141 11.07 -9.68 -5.60
C VAL A 141 11.34 -8.73 -6.77
N GLN A 142 11.58 -9.25 -7.97
CA GLN A 142 11.76 -8.43 -9.18
C GLN A 142 10.49 -7.64 -9.54
N ARG A 143 9.31 -8.26 -9.46
CA ARG A 143 8.04 -7.54 -9.71
C ARG A 143 7.81 -6.42 -8.71
N VAL A 144 8.11 -6.63 -7.42
CA VAL A 144 8.01 -5.58 -6.39
C VAL A 144 8.94 -4.40 -6.71
N VAL A 145 10.22 -4.67 -7.01
CA VAL A 145 11.18 -3.62 -7.35
C VAL A 145 10.74 -2.85 -8.60
N ALA A 146 10.33 -3.55 -9.66
CA ALA A 146 9.86 -2.91 -10.88
C ALA A 146 8.60 -2.03 -10.65
N ALA A 147 7.65 -2.53 -9.85
CA ALA A 147 6.46 -1.76 -9.48
C ALA A 147 6.82 -0.52 -8.64
N TYR A 148 7.76 -0.64 -7.71
CA TYR A 148 8.25 0.47 -6.88
C TYR A 148 8.91 1.56 -7.72
N GLU A 149 9.85 1.19 -8.60
CA GLU A 149 10.57 2.12 -9.46
C GLU A 149 9.64 2.85 -10.44
N SER A 150 8.61 2.17 -10.94
CA SER A 150 7.62 2.78 -11.84
C SER A 150 6.83 3.93 -11.18
N GLN A 151 6.62 3.86 -9.86
CA GLN A 151 5.95 4.91 -9.08
C GLN A 151 6.88 6.12 -8.83
N GLY A 152 8.19 5.90 -8.71
CA GLY A 152 9.21 6.95 -8.63
C GLY A 152 9.42 7.71 -9.94
N ALA A 153 9.36 7.02 -11.09
CA ALA A 153 9.43 7.65 -12.41
C ALA A 153 8.22 8.58 -12.68
N ALA A 154 7.03 8.21 -12.20
CA ALA A 154 5.82 9.03 -12.30
C ALA A 154 5.88 10.32 -11.47
N THR A 155 6.68 10.35 -10.39
CA THR A 155 6.88 11.54 -9.54
C THR A 155 8.08 12.39 -9.99
N ALA A 156 9.11 11.80 -10.59
CA ALA A 156 10.26 12.53 -11.17
C ALA A 156 9.94 13.24 -12.50
N ALA A 157 8.93 12.77 -13.25
CA ALA A 157 8.45 13.44 -14.46
C ALA A 157 7.60 14.70 -14.19
N ALA A 158 7.29 15.01 -12.93
CA ALA A 158 6.63 16.24 -12.53
C ALA A 158 7.66 17.31 -12.16
N THR A 159 8.14 18.06 -13.16
CA THR A 159 8.94 19.28 -13.00
C THR A 159 8.21 20.33 -12.13
N PRO A 160 8.91 21.20 -11.37
CA PRO A 160 8.31 22.37 -10.73
C PRO A 160 8.06 23.46 -11.78
N GLN A 161 7.11 23.22 -12.69
CA GLN A 161 6.50 24.27 -13.50
C GLN A 161 5.22 24.72 -12.79
N ALA A 162 5.01 26.03 -12.74
CA ALA A 162 3.89 26.70 -12.09
C ALA A 162 2.61 25.88 -12.21
N SER A 163 2.04 25.54 -11.06
CA SER A 163 0.87 24.68 -10.93
C SER A 163 -0.23 25.10 -11.92
N PRO A 164 -0.67 24.21 -12.82
CA PRO A 164 -2.04 24.29 -13.31
C PRO A 164 -2.97 24.32 -12.09
N PRO A 165 -4.10 25.05 -12.13
CA PRO A 165 -5.03 25.09 -11.01
C PRO A 165 -5.32 23.66 -10.57
N ALA A 166 -5.18 23.42 -9.26
CA ALA A 166 -5.29 22.13 -8.60
C ALA A 166 -6.23 21.19 -9.37
N GLN A 167 -5.64 20.31 -10.17
CA GLN A 167 -6.37 19.17 -10.68
C GLN A 167 -6.77 18.40 -9.43
N GLN A 168 -8.07 18.16 -9.29
CA GLN A 168 -8.65 17.35 -8.24
C GLN A 168 -7.79 16.08 -8.05
N PRO A 169 -7.68 15.55 -6.81
CA PRO A 169 -6.97 14.28 -6.57
C PRO A 169 -7.36 13.30 -7.67
N PRO A 170 -6.39 12.49 -8.20
CA PRO A 170 -6.60 11.68 -9.39
C PRO A 170 -8.00 11.09 -9.32
N GLN A 171 -8.86 11.44 -10.28
CA GLN A 171 -10.27 11.05 -10.19
C GLN A 171 -10.28 9.55 -9.98
N SER A 172 -10.71 9.12 -8.78
CA SER A 172 -10.79 7.70 -8.45
C SER A 172 -11.60 7.09 -9.57
N SER A 173 -11.01 6.14 -10.30
CA SER A 173 -11.68 5.57 -11.46
C SER A 173 -13.01 4.96 -11.03
N GLU A 174 -13.98 4.85 -11.94
CA GLU A 174 -15.26 4.22 -11.58
C GLU A 174 -15.03 2.82 -10.99
N PHE A 175 -14.03 2.09 -11.50
CA PHE A 175 -13.49 0.88 -10.88
C PHE A 175 -13.13 1.07 -9.39
N ASP A 176 -12.27 2.04 -9.05
CA ASP A 176 -11.84 2.25 -7.65
C ASP A 176 -13.01 2.59 -6.73
N ARG A 177 -13.97 3.38 -7.25
CA ARG A 177 -15.20 3.73 -6.52
C ARG A 177 -16.06 2.50 -6.26
N TYR A 178 -16.22 1.64 -7.27
CA TYR A 178 -16.99 0.41 -7.14
C TYR A 178 -16.31 -0.61 -6.23
N MET A 179 -14.99 -0.77 -6.32
CA MET A 179 -14.24 -1.61 -5.38
C MET A 179 -14.44 -1.12 -3.95
N ALA A 180 -14.20 0.17 -3.68
CA ALA A 180 -14.39 0.74 -2.35
C ALA A 180 -15.82 0.54 -1.82
N ALA A 181 -16.84 0.81 -2.64
CA ALA A 181 -18.24 0.62 -2.26
C ALA A 181 -18.59 -0.86 -2.01
N GLY A 182 -18.02 -1.78 -2.79
CA GLY A 182 -18.19 -3.22 -2.59
C GLY A 182 -17.62 -3.70 -1.26
N TYR A 183 -16.43 -3.24 -0.90
CA TYR A 183 -15.83 -3.54 0.40
C TYR A 183 -16.58 -2.88 1.56
N GLU A 184 -17.05 -1.64 1.39
CA GLU A 184 -17.90 -0.98 2.38
C GLU A 184 -19.20 -1.77 2.64
N ALA A 185 -19.88 -2.22 1.59
CA ALA A 185 -21.06 -3.06 1.72
C ALA A 185 -20.73 -4.43 2.35
N THR A 186 -19.56 -5.01 2.03
CA THR A 186 -19.07 -6.25 2.67
C THR A 186 -18.86 -6.07 4.16
N ASN A 187 -18.26 -4.95 4.61
CA ASN A 187 -18.12 -4.60 6.03
C ASN A 187 -19.47 -4.49 6.75
N GLN A 188 -20.48 -3.99 6.04
CA GLN A 188 -21.84 -3.88 6.56
C GLN A 188 -22.61 -5.21 6.53
N ARG A 189 -22.00 -6.29 6.02
CA ARG A 189 -22.61 -7.59 5.73
C ARG A 189 -23.76 -7.52 4.72
N ASP A 190 -23.82 -6.44 3.95
CA ASP A 190 -24.74 -6.29 2.82
C ASP A 190 -24.11 -6.92 1.57
N TYR A 191 -24.08 -8.25 1.57
CA TYR A 191 -23.41 -9.03 0.55
C TYR A 191 -24.06 -8.89 -0.83
N GLU A 192 -25.37 -8.62 -0.91
CA GLU A 192 -26.04 -8.39 -2.18
C GLU A 192 -25.58 -7.07 -2.82
N THR A 193 -25.53 -5.99 -2.03
CA THR A 193 -25.00 -4.70 -2.49
C THR A 193 -23.51 -4.80 -2.81
N ALA A 194 -22.73 -5.55 -2.02
CA ALA A 194 -21.32 -5.77 -2.29
C ALA A 194 -21.08 -6.45 -3.64
N LEU A 195 -21.82 -7.53 -3.94
CA LEU A 195 -21.75 -8.22 -5.23
C LEU A 195 -22.11 -7.30 -6.39
N LEU A 196 -23.14 -6.47 -6.23
CA LEU A 196 -23.51 -5.50 -7.26
C LEU A 196 -22.36 -4.53 -7.56
N TYR A 197 -21.69 -4.01 -6.53
CA TYR A 197 -20.57 -3.09 -6.72
C TYR A 197 -19.36 -3.79 -7.33
N PHE A 198 -18.96 -4.96 -6.85
CA PHE A 198 -17.84 -5.68 -7.44
C PHE A 198 -18.11 -6.12 -8.88
N GLN A 199 -19.35 -6.47 -9.22
CA GLN A 199 -19.73 -6.74 -10.60
C GLN A 199 -19.57 -5.50 -11.49
N ARG A 200 -19.96 -4.31 -11.00
CA ARG A 200 -19.72 -3.05 -11.73
C ARG A 200 -18.23 -2.74 -11.88
N ALA A 201 -17.40 -3.09 -10.89
CA ALA A 201 -15.96 -3.00 -11.02
C ALA A 201 -15.44 -3.93 -12.15
N LEU A 202 -15.96 -5.15 -12.26
CA LEU A 202 -15.63 -6.04 -13.38
C LEU A 202 -16.13 -5.54 -14.73
N ASP A 203 -17.27 -4.86 -14.77
CA ASP A 203 -17.76 -4.29 -16.03
C ASP A 203 -16.79 -3.21 -16.56
N GLU A 204 -16.16 -2.44 -15.66
CA GLU A 204 -15.11 -1.47 -16.00
C GLU A 204 -13.77 -2.16 -16.34
N ARG A 205 -13.43 -3.26 -15.66
CA ARG A 205 -12.19 -4.02 -15.87
C ARG A 205 -12.45 -5.54 -15.86
N PRO A 206 -12.86 -6.13 -16.99
CA PRO A 206 -13.32 -7.53 -17.04
C PRO A 206 -12.27 -8.57 -16.63
N SER A 207 -10.99 -8.22 -16.75
CA SER A 207 -9.85 -9.08 -16.40
C SER A 207 -9.22 -8.70 -15.05
N ASP A 208 -9.84 -7.83 -14.25
CA ASP A 208 -9.28 -7.46 -12.95
C ASP A 208 -9.52 -8.57 -11.94
N SER A 209 -8.42 -9.18 -11.51
CA SER A 209 -8.44 -10.30 -10.57
C SER A 209 -8.95 -9.92 -9.18
N TYR A 210 -8.73 -8.68 -8.73
CA TYR A 210 -9.13 -8.27 -7.38
C TYR A 210 -10.65 -8.16 -7.31
N ALA A 211 -11.26 -7.59 -8.34
CA ALA A 211 -12.71 -7.59 -8.47
C ALA A 211 -13.29 -9.01 -8.59
N GLN A 212 -12.65 -9.91 -9.36
CA GLN A 212 -13.06 -11.32 -9.44
C GLN A 212 -12.98 -12.02 -8.08
N GLN A 213 -11.87 -11.84 -7.36
CA GLN A 213 -11.67 -12.43 -6.04
C GLN A 213 -12.67 -11.88 -5.02
N ALA A 214 -12.94 -10.58 -5.03
CA ALA A 214 -13.88 -9.94 -4.12
C ALA A 214 -15.31 -10.48 -4.29
N ILE A 215 -15.76 -10.70 -5.53
CA ILE A 215 -17.05 -11.38 -5.81
C ILE A 215 -17.04 -12.77 -5.19
N GLN A 216 -16.01 -13.57 -5.48
CA GLN A 216 -15.91 -14.95 -4.96
C GLN A 216 -15.92 -14.98 -3.43
N ASN A 217 -15.18 -14.09 -2.77
CA ASN A 217 -15.14 -13.98 -1.31
C ASN A 217 -16.52 -13.65 -0.73
N VAL A 218 -17.23 -12.68 -1.32
CA VAL A 218 -18.57 -12.28 -0.86
C VAL A 218 -19.63 -13.35 -1.10
N GLU A 219 -19.57 -14.06 -2.24
CA GLU A 219 -20.48 -15.16 -2.51
C GLU A 219 -20.42 -16.24 -1.42
N GLN A 220 -19.21 -16.52 -0.90
CA GLN A 220 -19.03 -17.45 0.21
C GLN A 220 -19.60 -16.92 1.53
N TYR A 221 -19.38 -15.64 1.84
CA TYR A 221 -19.94 -15.04 3.05
C TYR A 221 -21.47 -15.08 3.05
N ARG A 222 -22.09 -14.97 1.87
CA ARG A 222 -23.54 -15.09 1.68
C ARG A 222 -24.05 -16.52 1.91
N THR A 223 -23.31 -17.55 1.52
CA THR A 223 -23.77 -18.95 1.63
C THR A 223 -23.57 -19.57 3.01
N GLY A 224 -22.88 -18.87 3.93
CA GLY A 224 -22.77 -19.32 5.32
C GLY A 224 -22.02 -20.63 5.49
N THR A 225 -21.03 -20.90 4.64
CA THR A 225 -20.02 -21.97 4.82
C THR A 225 -18.71 -21.37 5.35
N PRO A 226 -18.62 -20.94 6.62
CA PRO A 226 -17.38 -20.49 7.25
C PRO A 226 -16.66 -21.69 7.89
N ASP A 227 -16.25 -22.69 7.13
CA ASP A 227 -15.74 -23.91 7.77
C ASP A 227 -14.38 -23.76 8.48
N ASP A 228 -13.63 -22.66 8.33
CA ASP A 228 -12.29 -22.56 8.97
C ASP A 228 -11.92 -21.15 9.52
N ALA A 229 -12.90 -20.32 9.90
CA ALA A 229 -12.61 -19.00 10.50
C ALA A 229 -12.04 -19.07 11.94
N SER A 230 -11.86 -20.27 12.50
CA SER A 230 -11.15 -20.51 13.74
C SER A 230 -10.05 -21.52 13.46
N GLY A 231 -8.84 -21.05 13.13
CA GLY A 231 -7.64 -21.88 13.05
C GLY A 231 -7.31 -22.52 14.41
N ARG A 232 -8.10 -23.51 14.83
CA ARG A 232 -7.74 -24.46 15.87
C ARG A 232 -6.88 -25.51 15.19
N PRO A 233 -5.62 -25.71 15.63
CA PRO A 233 -4.82 -26.81 15.11
C PRO A 233 -5.55 -28.12 15.41
N SER A 234 -5.77 -28.92 14.38
CA SER A 234 -6.19 -30.31 14.50
C SER A 234 -5.23 -31.01 15.45
N GLN A 235 -5.72 -31.40 16.63
CA GLN A 235 -4.95 -32.26 17.53
C GLN A 235 -4.59 -33.55 16.79
N PRO A 236 -3.34 -34.03 16.85
CA PRO A 236 -3.00 -35.33 16.29
C PRO A 236 -3.72 -36.42 17.09
N ASN A 237 -4.50 -37.24 16.38
CA ASN A 237 -5.16 -38.40 16.94
C ASN A 237 -4.12 -39.33 17.57
N SER A 238 -4.31 -39.64 18.85
CA SER A 238 -3.59 -40.70 19.55
C SER A 238 -4.25 -42.03 19.23
N GLN A 239 -3.54 -42.90 18.53
CA GLN A 239 -3.65 -44.35 18.66
C GLN A 239 -2.24 -44.94 18.66
#